data_AF-A0A520T640-F1
#
_entry.id   AF-A0A520T640-F1
#
_cell.length_a   1.000
_cell.length_b   1.000
_cell.length_c   1.000
_cell.angle_alpha   90.00
_cell.angle_beta   90.00
_cell.angle_gamma   90.00
#
_symmetry.space_group_name_H-M   'P 1'
#
loop_
_entity.id
_entity.type
_entity.pdbx_description
1 polymer ?
#
loop_
_entity_poly.entity_id
_entity_poly.type
_entity_poly.pdbx_seq_one_letter_code
_entity_poly.pdbx_strand_id
1 'polypeptide(L)'
;MLKINKIHQGDCLELINRIDENSIDLIFLDPPYNLQLNKELTRPNHSVVTGVSQDWDKFDNYASYDEFTLSYLKNCKRILKNDGGLWIIGSYHNIFRIGKILQDLNFWILNDVIWVKSNPLPNFRATRLTNAHETLIWCSKSPKSKYQFNYHTLKTSNEDKQERSVWNFPICSGKERLKNVDNETAHPTQKPLALMNKILLQSTIKGDLVLEPFAGTASFCAAAKHLGRKYIGFEKDKAYQSLANKRLNSIKTLDEKLLEINERDKPQKKVPFGTLINTGYLKPGSKLYNINKDYKATILPDGSITYNNDRGSIHKIAAKVNNTSSFNGWDYWHYEDKKKNLVSIDEIRKKIRS
;
A
#
# COMPACT_ATOMS: atom_id res chain seq x y z
N MET A 1 -0.16 14.86 22.89
CA MET A 1 0.40 14.25 21.67
C MET A 1 0.90 12.85 21.99
N LEU A 2 0.53 11.84 21.21
CA LEU A 2 0.97 10.45 21.45
C LEU A 2 2.44 10.25 21.05
N LYS A 3 3.18 9.46 21.84
CA LYS A 3 4.57 9.11 21.53
C LYS A 3 4.64 8.20 20.30
N ILE A 4 5.43 8.58 19.30
CA ILE A 4 5.75 7.76 18.13
C ILE A 4 6.67 6.58 18.53
N ASN A 5 6.58 5.48 17.78
CA ASN A 5 7.26 4.20 17.99
C ASN A 5 6.88 3.55 19.33
N LYS A 6 5.58 3.54 19.63
CA LYS A 6 5.04 2.99 20.87
C LYS A 6 3.65 2.38 20.66
N ILE A 7 3.39 1.27 21.36
CA ILE A 7 2.05 0.73 21.55
C ILE A 7 1.44 1.35 22.80
N HIS A 8 0.39 2.14 22.63
CA HIS A 8 -0.35 2.78 23.72
C HIS A 8 -1.46 1.87 24.20
N GLN A 9 -1.56 1.71 25.51
CA GLN A 9 -2.62 0.91 26.10
C GLN A 9 -3.90 1.73 26.19
N GLY A 10 -5.01 1.18 25.70
CA GLY A 10 -6.33 1.79 25.84
C GLY A 10 -7.25 1.49 24.65
N ASP A 11 -8.48 2.00 24.74
CA ASP A 11 -9.46 1.86 23.67
C ASP A 11 -9.04 2.69 22.45
N CYS A 12 -9.14 2.11 21.25
CA CYS A 12 -8.74 2.78 20.03
C CYS A 12 -9.64 3.99 19.74
N LEU A 13 -10.92 3.95 20.09
CA LEU A 13 -11.87 5.05 19.89
C LEU A 13 -11.56 6.26 20.79
N GLU A 14 -10.93 6.04 21.94
CA GLU A 14 -10.49 7.11 22.84
C GLU A 14 -9.12 7.67 22.43
N LEU A 15 -8.17 6.78 22.15
CA LEU A 15 -6.79 7.15 21.86
C LEU A 15 -6.64 7.87 20.51
N ILE A 16 -7.45 7.51 19.52
CA ILE A 16 -7.40 8.12 18.19
C ILE A 16 -7.75 9.62 18.20
N ASN A 17 -8.51 10.08 19.20
CA ASN A 17 -8.83 11.50 19.39
C ASN A 17 -7.61 12.34 19.80
N ARG A 18 -6.52 11.69 20.23
CA ARG A 18 -5.25 12.34 20.62
C ARG A 18 -4.26 12.46 19.46
N ILE A 19 -4.64 12.01 18.26
CA ILE A 19 -3.89 12.15 17.02
C ILE A 19 -4.43 13.37 16.27
N ASP A 20 -3.51 14.23 15.83
CA ASP A 20 -3.80 15.40 15.03
C ASP A 20 -4.42 15.03 13.67
N GLU A 21 -5.19 15.94 13.10
CA GLU A 21 -5.76 15.72 11.78
C GLU A 21 -4.66 15.69 10.70
N ASN A 22 -4.89 14.93 9.62
CA ASN A 22 -3.98 14.88 8.47
C ASN A 22 -2.51 14.58 8.83
N SER A 23 -2.26 13.70 9.80
CA SER A 23 -0.92 13.40 10.31
C SER A 23 -0.39 12.00 9.98
N ILE A 24 -1.28 11.05 9.64
CA ILE A 24 -0.93 9.64 9.40
C ILE A 24 -0.83 9.35 7.89
N ASP A 25 0.23 8.67 7.47
CA ASP A 25 0.48 8.29 6.07
C ASP A 25 -0.31 7.04 5.68
N LEU A 26 -0.32 6.02 6.55
CA LEU A 26 -1.02 4.75 6.33
C LEU A 26 -1.64 4.21 7.60
N ILE A 27 -2.88 3.74 7.51
CA ILE A 27 -3.55 3.00 8.60
C ILE A 27 -3.74 1.54 8.18
N PHE A 28 -3.42 0.60 9.06
CA PHE A 28 -3.77 -0.81 8.92
C PHE A 28 -4.77 -1.22 10.01
N LEU A 29 -5.87 -1.85 9.61
CA LEU A 29 -6.97 -2.26 10.46
C LEU A 29 -7.18 -3.78 10.38
N ASP A 30 -7.06 -4.45 11.52
CA ASP A 30 -7.50 -5.84 11.73
C ASP A 30 -8.54 -5.84 12.85
N PRO A 31 -9.75 -5.31 12.59
CA PRO A 31 -10.78 -5.18 13.61
C PRO A 31 -11.30 -6.57 14.03
N PRO A 32 -12.05 -6.66 15.14
CA PRO A 32 -12.87 -7.83 15.43
C PRO A 32 -13.76 -8.24 14.24
N TYR A 33 -13.88 -9.54 13.98
CA TYR A 33 -14.61 -10.08 12.83
C TYR A 33 -16.07 -10.41 13.13
N ASN A 34 -16.48 -10.42 14.40
CA ASN A 34 -17.82 -10.81 14.82
C ASN A 34 -18.16 -12.21 14.29
N LEU A 35 -17.36 -13.22 14.66
CA LEU A 35 -17.47 -14.56 14.09
C LEU A 35 -18.75 -15.33 14.50
N GLN A 36 -19.49 -14.83 15.50
CA GLN A 36 -20.77 -15.40 15.98
C GLN A 36 -20.70 -16.92 16.22
N LEU A 37 -19.59 -17.39 16.82
CA LEU A 37 -19.35 -18.81 17.06
C LEU A 37 -20.17 -19.29 18.26
N ASN A 38 -21.19 -20.11 17.99
CA ASN A 38 -22.14 -20.58 19.01
C ASN A 38 -21.88 -22.02 19.51
N LYS A 39 -20.88 -22.73 18.98
CA LYS A 39 -20.63 -24.15 19.29
C LYS A 39 -19.14 -24.48 19.31
N GLU A 40 -18.75 -25.35 20.23
CA GLU A 40 -17.41 -25.92 20.28
C GLU A 40 -17.14 -26.78 19.02
N LEU A 41 -15.94 -26.63 18.47
CA LEU A 41 -15.48 -27.38 17.31
C LEU A 41 -14.42 -28.39 17.75
N THR A 42 -14.65 -29.66 17.45
CA THR A 42 -13.71 -30.76 17.69
C THR A 42 -13.11 -31.25 16.38
N ARG A 43 -11.87 -31.72 16.44
CA ARG A 43 -11.17 -32.42 15.37
C ARG A 43 -11.62 -33.89 15.29
N PRO A 44 -11.32 -34.61 14.18
CA PRO A 44 -11.62 -36.04 14.08
C PRO A 44 -11.00 -36.91 15.19
N ASN A 45 -9.90 -36.47 15.79
CA ASN A 45 -9.26 -37.14 16.94
C ASN A 45 -9.84 -36.69 18.31
N HIS A 46 -11.02 -36.06 18.32
CA HIS A 46 -11.73 -35.54 19.50
C HIS A 46 -11.04 -34.41 20.27
N SER A 47 -9.89 -33.91 19.82
CA SER A 47 -9.30 -32.70 20.41
C SER A 47 -10.09 -31.44 20.06
N VAL A 48 -10.21 -30.51 21.02
CA VAL A 48 -10.92 -29.24 20.85
C VAL A 48 -10.07 -28.27 20.02
N VAL A 49 -10.71 -27.55 19.09
CA VAL A 49 -10.09 -26.48 18.33
C VAL A 49 -10.12 -25.19 19.15
N THR A 50 -8.96 -24.66 19.49
CA THR A 50 -8.82 -23.33 20.08
C THR A 50 -9.15 -22.26 19.05
N GLY A 51 -10.42 -21.82 19.02
CA GLY A 51 -10.92 -20.74 18.18
C GLY A 51 -10.79 -19.36 18.83
N VAL A 52 -11.40 -18.36 18.21
CA VAL A 52 -11.61 -17.02 18.78
C VAL A 52 -12.88 -17.09 19.65
N SER A 53 -12.75 -16.78 20.94
CA SER A 53 -13.86 -16.83 21.91
C SER A 53 -13.90 -15.60 22.83
N GLN A 54 -12.99 -14.66 22.61
CA GLN A 54 -12.78 -13.48 23.44
C GLN A 54 -13.94 -12.49 23.29
N ASP A 55 -14.22 -11.74 24.36
CA ASP A 55 -15.37 -10.83 24.42
C ASP A 55 -15.24 -9.64 23.44
N TRP A 56 -14.03 -9.27 23.04
CA TRP A 56 -13.81 -8.22 22.04
C TRP A 56 -14.33 -8.60 20.64
N ASP A 57 -14.63 -9.87 20.37
CA ASP A 57 -15.22 -10.33 19.10
C ASP A 57 -16.74 -10.53 19.17
N LYS A 58 -17.37 -10.23 20.31
CA LYS A 58 -18.81 -10.42 20.52
C LYS A 58 -19.56 -9.11 20.36
N PHE A 59 -20.57 -9.12 19.50
CA PHE A 59 -21.46 -8.00 19.25
C PHE A 59 -22.91 -8.47 19.40
N ASP A 60 -23.77 -7.61 19.94
CA ASP A 60 -25.18 -7.94 20.17
C ASP A 60 -25.91 -8.23 18.86
N ASN A 61 -25.61 -7.44 17.82
CA ASN A 61 -26.20 -7.58 16.50
C ASN A 61 -25.34 -6.87 15.43
N TYR A 62 -25.78 -6.92 14.17
CA TYR A 62 -25.08 -6.24 13.08
C TYR A 62 -25.13 -4.72 13.15
N ALA A 63 -26.18 -4.12 13.74
CA ALA A 63 -26.25 -2.66 13.87
C ALA A 63 -25.19 -2.15 14.85
N SER A 64 -25.00 -2.83 16.00
CA SER A 64 -23.92 -2.47 16.94
C SER A 64 -22.53 -2.63 16.33
N TYR A 65 -22.33 -3.64 15.46
CA TYR A 65 -21.07 -3.81 14.71
C TYR A 65 -20.84 -2.69 13.68
N ASP A 66 -21.90 -2.27 12.99
CA ASP A 66 -21.84 -1.18 12.01
C ASP A 66 -21.55 0.17 12.68
N GLU A 67 -22.16 0.44 13.83
CA GLU A 67 -21.92 1.66 14.62
C GLU A 67 -20.47 1.73 15.10
N PHE A 68 -19.94 0.62 15.63
CA PHE A 68 -18.54 0.48 15.98
C PHE A 68 -17.63 0.74 14.77
N THR A 69 -17.96 0.11 13.63
CA THR A 69 -17.21 0.25 12.36
C THR A 69 -17.20 1.68 11.85
N LEU A 70 -18.36 2.33 11.84
CA LEU A 70 -18.51 3.72 11.44
C LEU A 70 -17.68 4.65 12.34
N SER A 71 -17.67 4.39 13.66
CA SER A 71 -16.98 5.21 14.65
C SER A 71 -15.46 5.24 14.43
N TYR A 72 -14.81 4.08 14.30
CA TYR A 72 -13.36 4.06 14.09
C TYR A 72 -12.99 4.52 12.67
N LEU A 73 -13.78 4.19 11.64
CA LEU A 73 -13.48 4.62 10.26
C LEU A 73 -13.59 6.14 10.07
N LYS A 74 -14.57 6.79 10.72
CA LYS A 74 -14.67 8.26 10.73
C LYS A 74 -13.40 8.90 11.31
N ASN A 75 -12.94 8.37 12.45
CA ASN A 75 -11.70 8.86 13.07
C ASN A 75 -10.46 8.57 12.23
N CYS A 76 -10.37 7.39 11.61
CA CYS A 76 -9.30 7.06 10.67
C CYS A 76 -9.27 8.05 9.50
N LYS A 77 -10.43 8.40 8.92
CA LYS A 77 -10.52 9.38 7.82
C LYS A 77 -10.03 10.76 8.25
N ARG A 78 -10.36 11.21 9.46
CA ARG A 78 -9.94 12.51 10.03
C ARG A 78 -8.42 12.61 10.11
N ILE A 79 -7.75 11.59 10.64
CA ILE A 79 -6.30 11.63 10.93
C ILE A 79 -5.42 11.27 9.73
N LEU A 80 -5.95 10.58 8.72
CA LEU A 80 -5.20 10.31 7.49
C LEU A 80 -4.84 11.61 6.79
N LYS A 81 -3.60 11.71 6.28
CA LYS A 81 -3.21 12.76 5.32
C LYS A 81 -4.12 12.73 4.09
N ASN A 82 -4.20 13.85 3.38
CA ASN A 82 -4.98 13.96 2.14
C ASN A 82 -4.61 12.89 1.10
N ASP A 83 -3.33 12.55 1.03
CA ASP A 83 -2.78 11.52 0.14
C ASP A 83 -2.49 10.20 0.87
N GLY A 84 -3.00 10.04 2.09
CA GLY A 84 -2.83 8.84 2.90
C GLY A 84 -3.69 7.66 2.43
N GLY A 85 -3.28 6.46 2.84
CA GLY A 85 -3.93 5.19 2.51
C GLY A 85 -4.50 4.47 3.74
N LEU A 86 -5.45 3.57 3.51
CA LEU A 86 -6.00 2.68 4.51
C LEU A 86 -6.05 1.25 3.98
N TRP A 87 -5.62 0.31 4.80
CA TRP A 87 -5.82 -1.12 4.60
C TRP A 87 -6.68 -1.65 5.72
N ILE A 88 -7.69 -2.44 5.37
CA ILE A 88 -8.50 -3.18 6.34
C ILE A 88 -8.63 -4.63 5.90
N ILE A 89 -8.52 -5.57 6.85
CA ILE A 89 -8.69 -6.99 6.59
C ILE A 89 -9.95 -7.52 7.28
N GLY A 90 -10.57 -8.50 6.65
CA GLY A 90 -11.72 -9.21 7.19
C GLY A 90 -11.95 -10.55 6.52
N SER A 91 -12.96 -11.25 6.99
CA SER A 91 -13.50 -12.44 6.35
C SER A 91 -14.91 -12.16 5.84
N TYR A 92 -15.57 -13.16 5.26
CA TYR A 92 -16.96 -13.01 4.79
C TYR A 92 -17.94 -12.59 5.91
N HIS A 93 -17.60 -12.78 7.19
CA HIS A 93 -18.46 -12.39 8.32
C HIS A 93 -18.63 -10.88 8.43
N ASN A 94 -17.61 -10.09 8.08
CA ASN A 94 -17.60 -8.65 8.32
C ASN A 94 -17.22 -7.79 7.09
N ILE A 95 -16.41 -8.31 6.16
CA ILE A 95 -15.74 -7.47 5.16
C ILE A 95 -16.71 -6.75 4.22
N PHE A 96 -17.87 -7.33 3.93
CA PHE A 96 -18.90 -6.69 3.11
C PHE A 96 -19.53 -5.48 3.80
N ARG A 97 -19.74 -5.55 5.12
CA ARG A 97 -20.28 -4.44 5.92
C ARG A 97 -19.28 -3.30 5.99
N ILE A 98 -18.02 -3.65 6.26
CA ILE A 98 -16.89 -2.71 6.27
C ILE A 98 -16.75 -2.02 4.90
N GLY A 99 -16.77 -2.79 3.81
CA GLY A 99 -16.65 -2.26 2.44
C GLY A 99 -17.73 -1.23 2.11
N LYS A 100 -18.99 -1.52 2.47
CA LYS A 100 -20.10 -0.59 2.33
C LYS A 100 -19.87 0.70 3.13
N ILE A 101 -19.49 0.60 4.40
CA ILE A 101 -19.26 1.77 5.26
C ILE A 101 -18.07 2.62 4.77
N LEU A 102 -17.01 2.00 4.25
CA LEU A 102 -15.90 2.72 3.63
C LEU A 102 -16.37 3.59 2.46
N GLN A 103 -17.20 3.04 1.57
CA GLN A 103 -17.74 3.77 0.42
C GLN A 103 -18.70 4.89 0.85
N ASP A 104 -19.57 4.64 1.84
CA ASP A 104 -20.45 5.67 2.41
C ASP A 104 -19.66 6.85 3.00
N LEU A 105 -18.51 6.55 3.61
CA LEU A 105 -17.59 7.56 4.12
C LEU A 105 -16.75 8.21 3.01
N ASN A 106 -17.00 7.91 1.73
CA ASN A 106 -16.28 8.44 0.58
C ASN A 106 -14.77 8.17 0.62
N PHE A 107 -14.36 7.03 1.17
CA PHE A 107 -13.06 6.44 0.82
C PHE A 107 -13.12 5.93 -0.61
N TRP A 108 -12.00 6.01 -1.33
CA TRP A 108 -11.92 5.46 -2.68
C TRP A 108 -11.23 4.11 -2.62
N ILE A 109 -11.99 3.04 -2.83
CA ILE A 109 -11.44 1.67 -2.89
C ILE A 109 -10.60 1.56 -4.17
N LEU A 110 -9.33 1.19 -3.98
CA LEU A 110 -8.36 0.99 -5.06
C LEU A 110 -8.36 -0.46 -5.53
N ASN A 111 -8.28 -1.38 -4.56
CA ASN A 111 -8.36 -2.82 -4.79
C ASN A 111 -8.95 -3.51 -3.57
N ASP A 112 -9.75 -4.54 -3.79
CA ASP A 112 -9.79 -5.68 -2.89
C ASP A 112 -8.62 -6.63 -3.20
N VAL A 113 -8.04 -7.22 -2.17
CA VAL A 113 -6.92 -8.14 -2.25
C VAL A 113 -7.24 -9.40 -1.46
N ILE A 114 -7.11 -10.55 -2.10
CA ILE A 114 -7.37 -11.86 -1.49
C ILE A 114 -6.08 -12.42 -0.94
N TRP A 115 -5.98 -12.55 0.38
CA TRP A 115 -4.93 -13.35 1.00
C TRP A 115 -5.37 -14.81 1.02
N VAL A 116 -4.78 -15.61 0.13
CA VAL A 116 -4.89 -17.07 0.13
C VAL A 116 -3.93 -17.65 1.15
N LYS A 117 -4.49 -18.37 2.11
CA LYS A 117 -3.77 -19.09 3.16
C LYS A 117 -3.24 -20.39 2.54
N SER A 118 -1.92 -20.58 2.50
CA SER A 118 -1.35 -21.81 1.94
C SER A 118 -1.54 -23.04 2.82
N ASN A 119 -1.79 -22.84 4.12
CA ASN A 119 -2.00 -23.88 5.12
C ASN A 119 -3.19 -23.52 6.05
N PRO A 120 -4.42 -23.38 5.53
CA PRO A 120 -5.57 -23.04 6.33
C PRO A 120 -5.99 -24.22 7.22
N LEU A 121 -6.70 -23.91 8.32
CA LEU A 121 -7.39 -24.94 9.09
C LEU A 121 -8.50 -25.56 8.22
N PRO A 122 -8.55 -26.89 8.04
CA PRO A 122 -9.55 -27.53 7.18
C PRO A 122 -10.95 -27.48 7.79
N ASN A 123 -11.98 -27.65 6.95
CA ASN A 123 -13.35 -27.86 7.42
C ASN A 123 -13.51 -29.31 7.94
N PHE A 124 -13.50 -29.50 9.26
CA PHE A 124 -13.54 -30.84 9.86
C PHE A 124 -14.88 -31.57 9.75
N ARG A 125 -15.99 -30.85 9.54
CA ARG A 125 -17.34 -31.45 9.48
C ARG A 125 -17.88 -31.58 8.06
N ALA A 126 -17.09 -31.21 7.04
CA ALA A 126 -17.47 -31.21 5.63
C ALA A 126 -18.82 -30.52 5.32
N THR A 127 -19.21 -29.52 6.12
CA THR A 127 -20.50 -28.81 5.97
C THR A 127 -20.44 -27.61 5.04
N ARG A 128 -19.22 -27.10 4.77
CA ARG A 128 -18.94 -25.92 3.95
C ARG A 128 -17.57 -26.08 3.29
N LEU A 129 -17.25 -25.20 2.35
CA LEU A 129 -15.89 -25.03 1.84
C LEU A 129 -14.92 -24.68 2.98
N THR A 130 -13.65 -25.06 2.81
CA THR A 130 -12.58 -24.64 3.72
C THR A 130 -12.37 -23.14 3.62
N ASN A 131 -12.37 -22.45 4.76
CA ASN A 131 -12.11 -21.01 4.80
C ASN A 131 -10.61 -20.71 4.59
N ALA A 132 -10.19 -20.78 3.32
CA ALA A 132 -8.81 -20.73 2.89
C ALA A 132 -8.32 -19.33 2.51
N HIS A 133 -9.11 -18.27 2.74
CA HIS A 133 -8.69 -16.91 2.45
C HIS A 133 -9.27 -15.88 3.43
N GLU A 134 -8.69 -14.69 3.40
CA GLU A 134 -9.26 -13.45 3.94
C GLU A 134 -9.19 -12.36 2.86
N THR A 135 -10.03 -11.34 2.99
CA THR A 135 -10.12 -10.23 2.05
C THR A 135 -9.57 -8.98 2.72
N LEU A 136 -8.63 -8.33 2.05
CA LEU A 136 -8.16 -7.00 2.39
C LEU A 136 -8.82 -5.99 1.45
N ILE A 137 -9.12 -4.79 1.95
CA ILE A 137 -9.54 -3.65 1.14
C ILE A 137 -8.46 -2.57 1.28
N TRP A 138 -7.93 -2.12 0.15
CA TRP A 138 -7.04 -0.98 0.06
C TRP A 138 -7.80 0.25 -0.43
N CYS A 139 -7.72 1.34 0.31
CA CYS A 139 -8.36 2.60 -0.03
C CYS A 139 -7.38 3.77 0.01
N SER A 140 -7.64 4.78 -0.80
CA SER A 140 -7.16 6.13 -0.54
C SER A 140 -8.21 6.92 0.25
N LYS A 141 -7.77 7.97 0.97
CA LYS A 141 -8.66 8.82 1.78
C LYS A 141 -9.86 9.38 0.98
N SER A 142 -9.67 9.68 -0.31
CA SER A 142 -10.71 10.19 -1.21
C SER A 142 -10.38 9.91 -2.69
N PRO A 143 -11.34 10.08 -3.62
CA PRO A 143 -11.08 9.92 -5.06
C PRO A 143 -10.02 10.85 -5.65
N LYS A 144 -9.70 11.97 -4.97
CA LYS A 144 -8.71 12.96 -5.41
C LYS A 144 -7.31 12.73 -4.84
N SER A 145 -7.16 11.77 -3.92
CA SER A 145 -5.91 11.50 -3.23
C SER A 145 -4.84 10.96 -4.19
N LYS A 146 -3.63 11.50 -4.09
CA LYS A 146 -2.42 11.03 -4.80
C LYS A 146 -1.68 10.03 -3.93
N TYR A 147 -2.30 8.88 -3.70
CA TYR A 147 -1.82 7.86 -2.78
C TYR A 147 -0.46 7.29 -3.18
N GLN A 148 0.30 6.83 -2.18
CA GLN A 148 1.56 6.12 -2.41
C GLN A 148 1.30 4.71 -2.96
N PHE A 149 1.92 4.38 -4.09
CA PHE A 149 1.94 3.05 -4.66
C PHE A 149 3.29 2.76 -5.30
N ASN A 150 4.10 1.94 -4.63
CA ASN A 150 5.43 1.55 -5.09
C ASN A 150 5.34 0.43 -6.13
N TYR A 151 4.78 0.76 -7.30
CA TYR A 151 4.49 -0.18 -8.38
C TYR A 151 5.74 -0.95 -8.83
N HIS A 152 6.84 -0.23 -9.08
CA HIS A 152 8.07 -0.85 -9.59
C HIS A 152 8.76 -1.69 -8.53
N THR A 153 8.69 -1.29 -7.27
CA THR A 153 9.18 -2.06 -6.12
C THR A 153 8.45 -3.41 -6.03
N LEU A 154 7.12 -3.41 -6.12
CA LEU A 154 6.36 -4.66 -6.12
C LEU A 154 6.61 -5.50 -7.38
N LYS A 155 6.67 -4.85 -8.54
CA LYS A 155 6.95 -5.51 -9.81
C LYS A 155 8.28 -6.28 -9.74
N THR A 156 9.34 -5.66 -9.24
CA THR A 156 10.64 -6.32 -9.07
C THR A 156 10.58 -7.45 -8.04
N SER A 157 9.83 -7.30 -6.95
CA SER A 157 9.65 -8.38 -5.96
C SER A 157 8.91 -9.60 -6.50
N ASN A 158 8.22 -9.44 -7.64
CA ASN A 158 7.45 -10.47 -8.32
C ASN A 158 8.08 -10.82 -9.69
N GLU A 159 9.41 -10.91 -9.74
CA GLU A 159 10.19 -11.29 -10.94
C GLU A 159 9.90 -10.42 -12.16
N ASP A 160 9.86 -9.11 -11.93
CA ASP A 160 9.52 -8.08 -12.92
C ASP A 160 8.15 -8.27 -13.59
N LYS A 161 7.22 -8.98 -12.93
CA LYS A 161 5.81 -9.07 -13.32
C LYS A 161 4.96 -8.21 -12.41
N GLN A 162 3.94 -7.58 -12.99
CA GLN A 162 2.98 -6.81 -12.21
C GLN A 162 2.36 -7.70 -11.12
N GLU A 163 2.34 -7.17 -9.89
CA GLU A 163 1.73 -7.83 -8.75
C GLU A 163 0.21 -7.99 -8.95
N ARG A 164 -0.33 -9.12 -8.50
CA ARG A 164 -1.76 -9.43 -8.62
C ARG A 164 -2.51 -9.09 -7.33
N SER A 165 -3.83 -9.01 -7.39
CA SER A 165 -4.70 -8.86 -6.22
C SER A 165 -4.89 -10.15 -5.41
N VAL A 166 -4.23 -11.25 -5.77
CA VAL A 166 -4.30 -12.53 -5.04
C VAL A 166 -2.92 -12.86 -4.51
N TRP A 167 -2.78 -12.86 -3.18
CA TRP A 167 -1.50 -13.06 -2.49
C TRP A 167 -1.51 -14.37 -1.73
N ASN A 168 -0.45 -15.16 -1.90
CA ASN A 168 -0.29 -16.44 -1.24
C ASN A 168 0.71 -16.32 -0.10
N PHE A 169 0.24 -16.49 1.14
CA PHE A 169 1.11 -16.54 2.32
C PHE A 169 0.64 -17.61 3.29
N PRO A 170 1.55 -18.29 4.01
CA PRO A 170 1.17 -19.15 5.11
C PRO A 170 0.55 -18.35 6.26
N ILE A 171 -0.23 -19.02 7.10
CA ILE A 171 -0.66 -18.46 8.38
C ILE A 171 0.53 -18.23 9.31
N CYS A 172 0.40 -17.30 10.25
CA CYS A 172 1.41 -17.07 11.28
C CYS A 172 1.56 -18.31 12.16
N SER A 173 2.74 -18.95 12.09
CA SER A 173 3.05 -20.23 12.72
C SER A 173 4.54 -20.31 13.09
N GLY A 174 4.95 -21.42 13.73
CA GLY A 174 6.35 -21.63 14.14
C GLY A 174 6.87 -20.55 15.09
N LYS A 175 8.13 -20.15 14.90
CA LYS A 175 8.82 -19.15 15.75
C LYS A 175 8.22 -17.75 15.67
N GLU A 176 7.49 -17.43 14.60
CA GLU A 176 6.84 -16.13 14.45
C GLU A 176 5.61 -16.00 15.37
N ARG A 177 4.92 -17.12 15.62
CA ARG A 177 3.71 -17.12 16.44
C ARG A 177 4.07 -16.94 17.91
N LEU A 178 3.70 -15.80 18.49
CA LEU A 178 4.06 -15.51 19.88
C LEU A 178 3.36 -16.47 20.84
N LYS A 179 4.08 -16.78 21.91
CA LYS A 179 3.61 -17.62 23.01
C LYS A 179 3.37 -16.80 24.27
N ASN A 180 2.34 -17.15 25.04
CA ASN A 180 2.10 -16.57 26.37
C ASN A 180 3.04 -17.22 27.40
N VAL A 181 2.86 -16.90 28.68
CA VAL A 181 3.68 -17.43 29.78
C VAL A 181 3.55 -18.96 29.93
N ASP A 182 2.42 -19.53 29.52
CA ASP A 182 2.10 -20.96 29.59
C ASP A 182 2.53 -21.73 28.31
N ASN A 183 3.31 -21.09 27.44
CA ASN A 183 3.76 -21.64 26.15
C ASN A 183 2.62 -21.95 25.15
N GLU A 184 1.44 -21.41 25.38
CA GLU A 184 0.29 -21.48 24.49
C GLU A 184 0.30 -20.32 23.49
N THR A 185 -0.53 -20.42 22.46
CA THR A 185 -0.69 -19.33 21.48
C THR A 185 -1.15 -18.05 22.15
N ALA A 186 -0.33 -16.99 22.10
CA ALA A 186 -0.61 -15.75 22.82
C ALA A 186 -1.84 -15.00 22.28
N HIS A 187 -1.95 -14.89 20.95
CA HIS A 187 -3.05 -14.18 20.31
C HIS A 187 -3.70 -15.09 19.25
N PRO A 188 -5.03 -15.23 19.23
CA PRO A 188 -5.71 -16.18 18.35
C PRO A 188 -5.63 -15.77 16.87
N THR A 189 -5.56 -14.47 16.60
CA THR A 189 -5.63 -13.90 15.24
C THR A 189 -4.35 -13.18 14.78
N GLN A 190 -3.19 -13.48 15.36
CA GLN A 190 -1.91 -12.86 14.94
C GLN A 190 -1.66 -13.02 13.42
N LYS A 191 -1.50 -11.91 12.71
CA LYS A 191 -1.24 -11.89 11.26
C LYS A 191 0.24 -12.12 10.92
N PRO A 192 0.54 -12.76 9.77
CA PRO A 192 1.92 -13.07 9.36
C PRO A 192 2.68 -11.81 8.94
N LEU A 193 3.97 -11.73 9.32
CA LEU A 193 4.86 -10.62 8.95
C LEU A 193 5.02 -10.48 7.43
N ALA A 194 4.98 -11.58 6.68
CA ALA A 194 5.10 -11.53 5.22
C ALA A 194 4.00 -10.68 4.57
N LEU A 195 2.76 -10.79 5.07
CA LEU A 195 1.63 -9.98 4.61
C LEU A 195 1.85 -8.50 4.98
N MET A 196 2.27 -8.22 6.22
CA MET A 196 2.51 -6.85 6.69
C MET A 196 3.64 -6.16 5.91
N ASN A 197 4.73 -6.88 5.65
CA ASN A 197 5.85 -6.38 4.86
C ASN A 197 5.40 -5.99 3.45
N LYS A 198 4.57 -6.82 2.80
CA LYS A 198 4.05 -6.54 1.46
C LYS A 198 3.17 -5.28 1.44
N ILE A 199 2.28 -5.12 2.41
CA ILE A 199 1.43 -3.92 2.55
C ILE A 199 2.29 -2.65 2.70
N LEU A 200 3.29 -2.68 3.58
CA LEU A 200 4.18 -1.55 3.83
C LEU A 200 5.04 -1.22 2.61
N LEU A 201 5.65 -2.22 1.98
CA LEU A 201 6.46 -2.04 0.77
C LEU A 201 5.62 -1.55 -0.41
N GLN A 202 4.33 -1.88 -0.48
CA GLN A 202 3.43 -1.35 -1.49
C GLN A 202 3.09 0.12 -1.26
N SER A 203 2.74 0.50 -0.03
CA SER A 203 1.92 1.69 0.23
C SER A 203 2.61 2.74 1.10
N THR A 204 3.91 2.60 1.39
CA THR A 204 4.68 3.56 2.21
C THR A 204 6.12 3.67 1.73
N ILE A 205 6.81 4.73 2.15
CA ILE A 205 8.26 4.91 2.03
C ILE A 205 8.91 4.97 3.41
N LYS A 206 10.25 4.90 3.46
CA LYS A 206 11.02 5.03 4.71
C LYS A 206 10.63 6.33 5.42
N GLY A 207 10.42 6.25 6.74
CA GLY A 207 10.11 7.41 7.58
C GLY A 207 8.63 7.80 7.68
N ASP A 208 7.76 7.24 6.82
CA ASP A 208 6.30 7.42 6.92
C ASP A 208 5.79 7.00 8.30
N LEU A 209 4.76 7.70 8.77
CA LEU A 209 4.09 7.42 10.04
C LEU A 209 2.85 6.57 9.80
N VAL A 210 2.88 5.34 10.31
CA VAL A 210 1.79 4.38 10.18
C VAL A 210 1.04 4.17 11.50
N LEU A 211 -0.21 3.75 11.42
CA LEU A 211 -1.06 3.47 12.60
C LEU A 211 -1.68 2.06 12.53
N GLU A 212 -1.65 1.35 13.66
CA GLU A 212 -2.33 0.07 13.91
C GLU A 212 -3.31 0.23 15.11
N PRO A 213 -4.58 0.62 14.90
CA PRO A 213 -5.55 0.83 15.99
C PRO A 213 -5.97 -0.45 16.72
N PHE A 214 -5.79 -1.61 16.08
CA PHE A 214 -6.08 -2.93 16.64
C PHE A 214 -4.79 -3.74 16.66
N ALA A 215 -3.84 -3.34 17.53
CA ALA A 215 -2.47 -3.83 17.42
C ALA A 215 -2.32 -5.30 17.79
N GLY A 216 -3.08 -5.84 18.74
CA GLY A 216 -2.88 -7.19 19.26
C GLY A 216 -1.42 -7.37 19.72
N THR A 217 -0.71 -8.30 19.08
CA THR A 217 0.74 -8.52 19.27
C THR A 217 1.64 -7.73 18.30
N ALA A 218 1.10 -6.66 17.71
CA ALA A 218 1.75 -5.62 16.91
C ALA A 218 2.48 -6.14 15.66
N SER A 219 1.84 -7.00 14.86
CA SER A 219 2.47 -7.51 13.63
C SER A 219 2.75 -6.41 12.61
N PHE A 220 1.84 -5.45 12.42
CA PHE A 220 2.06 -4.37 11.46
C PHE A 220 3.11 -3.38 11.96
N CYS A 221 3.04 -2.96 13.23
CA CYS A 221 4.07 -2.11 13.84
C CYS A 221 5.46 -2.78 13.85
N ALA A 222 5.53 -4.10 14.05
CA ALA A 222 6.77 -4.87 13.98
C ALA A 222 7.42 -4.80 12.60
N ALA A 223 6.63 -5.03 11.55
CA ALA A 223 7.07 -4.88 10.16
C ALA A 223 7.47 -3.42 9.85
N ALA A 224 6.70 -2.45 10.33
CA ALA A 224 6.99 -1.03 10.16
C ALA A 224 8.34 -0.65 10.76
N LYS A 225 8.61 -1.05 12.02
CA LYS A 225 9.90 -0.81 12.68
C LYS A 225 11.06 -1.44 11.90
N HIS A 226 10.89 -2.69 11.45
CA HIS A 226 11.92 -3.40 10.71
C HIS A 226 12.27 -2.69 9.40
N LEU A 227 11.26 -2.22 8.67
CA LEU A 227 11.36 -1.50 7.40
C LEU A 227 11.60 0.02 7.56
N GLY A 228 11.94 0.50 8.76
CA GLY A 228 12.26 1.91 9.03
C GLY A 228 11.11 2.90 8.82
N ARG A 229 9.87 2.45 9.00
CA ARG A 229 8.70 3.33 9.14
C ARG A 229 8.50 3.65 10.62
N LYS A 230 7.95 4.83 10.89
CA LYS A 230 7.50 5.23 12.22
C LYS A 230 6.13 4.62 12.46
N TYR A 231 5.80 4.27 13.71
CA TYR A 231 4.50 3.65 14.01
C TYR A 231 3.86 4.21 15.27
N ILE A 232 2.54 4.15 15.32
CA ILE A 232 1.73 4.23 16.54
C ILE A 232 0.83 3.00 16.53
N GLY A 233 0.65 2.34 17.68
CA GLY A 233 -0.33 1.26 17.80
C GLY A 233 -1.17 1.42 19.06
N PHE A 234 -2.40 0.92 19.02
CA PHE A 234 -3.31 0.88 20.16
C PHE A 234 -3.67 -0.55 20.50
N GLU A 235 -3.65 -0.88 21.80
CA GLU A 235 -4.07 -2.19 22.29
C GLU A 235 -4.75 -2.03 23.64
N LYS A 236 -5.97 -2.53 23.77
CA LYS A 236 -6.78 -2.38 24.98
C LYS A 236 -6.32 -3.36 26.06
N ASP A 237 -5.99 -4.59 25.67
CA ASP A 237 -5.55 -5.66 26.57
C ASP A 237 -4.09 -5.46 27.01
N LYS A 238 -3.87 -5.44 28.33
CA LYS A 238 -2.53 -5.21 28.89
C LYS A 238 -1.53 -6.31 28.56
N ALA A 239 -1.97 -7.57 28.51
CA ALA A 239 -1.11 -8.71 28.23
C ALA A 239 -0.66 -8.68 26.76
N TYR A 240 -1.57 -8.43 25.83
CA TYR A 240 -1.24 -8.26 24.41
C TYR A 240 -0.30 -7.08 24.19
N GLN A 241 -0.58 -5.93 24.81
CA GLN A 241 0.29 -4.76 24.75
C GLN A 241 1.71 -5.03 25.28
N SER A 242 1.82 -5.81 26.36
CA SER A 242 3.11 -6.17 26.94
C SER A 242 3.93 -7.08 26.02
N LEU A 243 3.28 -8.06 25.38
CA LEU A 243 3.90 -8.94 24.38
C LEU A 243 4.31 -8.17 23.12
N ALA A 244 3.45 -7.26 22.65
CA ALA A 244 3.75 -6.37 21.54
C ALA A 244 5.01 -5.53 21.79
N ASN A 245 5.13 -4.91 22.97
CA ASN A 245 6.31 -4.14 23.34
C ASN A 245 7.58 -5.02 23.44
N LYS A 246 7.47 -6.23 24.01
CA LYS A 246 8.58 -7.20 24.05
C LYS A 246 9.05 -7.57 22.64
N ARG A 247 8.13 -7.88 21.74
CA ARG A 247 8.40 -8.15 20.33
C ARG A 247 9.10 -6.96 19.68
N LEU A 248 8.55 -5.76 19.80
CA LEU A 248 9.10 -4.55 19.20
C LEU A 248 10.51 -4.24 19.71
N ASN A 249 10.80 -4.45 21.00
CA ASN A 249 12.13 -4.25 21.57
C ASN A 249 13.18 -5.20 20.97
N SER A 250 12.79 -6.43 20.60
CA SER A 250 13.69 -7.39 19.94
C SER A 250 13.98 -7.10 18.47
N ILE A 251 13.13 -6.30 17.81
CA ILE A 251 13.27 -6.01 16.38
C ILE A 251 14.30 -4.91 16.17
N LYS A 252 15.29 -5.20 15.31
CA LYS A 252 16.22 -4.21 14.77
C LYS A 252 15.68 -3.65 13.45
N THR A 253 15.77 -2.34 13.31
CA THR A 253 15.52 -1.66 12.03
C THR A 253 16.68 -1.99 11.08
N LEU A 254 16.37 -2.19 9.80
CA LEU A 254 17.38 -2.41 8.77
C LEU A 254 18.26 -1.17 8.59
N ASP A 255 19.46 -1.39 8.04
CA ASP A 255 20.34 -0.29 7.61
C ASP A 255 19.58 0.60 6.61
N GLU A 256 19.73 1.91 6.78
CA GLU A 256 19.05 2.90 5.95
C GLU A 256 19.29 2.70 4.45
N LYS A 257 20.47 2.22 4.05
CA LYS A 257 20.83 1.97 2.65
C LYS A 257 20.00 0.85 2.01
N LEU A 258 19.38 -0.01 2.82
CA LEU A 258 18.56 -1.14 2.37
C LEU A 258 17.06 -0.79 2.27
N LEU A 259 16.66 0.42 2.68
CA LEU A 259 15.25 0.81 2.82
C LEU A 259 14.72 1.65 1.66
N GLU A 260 15.58 1.96 0.69
CA GLU A 260 15.21 2.71 -0.51
C GLU A 260 14.29 1.88 -1.42
N ILE A 261 13.24 2.53 -1.92
CA ILE A 261 12.35 1.97 -2.95
C ILE A 261 13.00 2.08 -4.33
N ASN A 262 12.40 1.42 -5.32
CA ASN A 262 12.82 1.55 -6.70
C ASN A 262 12.83 3.02 -7.16
N GLU A 263 13.89 3.47 -7.84
CA GLU A 263 14.04 4.85 -8.33
C GLU A 263 12.87 5.32 -9.21
N ARG A 264 12.19 4.39 -9.90
CA ARG A 264 11.02 4.72 -10.73
C ARG A 264 9.76 5.03 -9.93
N ASP A 265 9.70 4.60 -8.67
CA ASP A 265 8.60 4.93 -7.75
C ASP A 265 8.81 6.26 -7.04
N LYS A 266 10.04 6.81 -7.07
CA LYS A 266 10.33 8.11 -6.49
C LYS A 266 9.74 9.24 -7.37
N PRO A 267 9.17 10.30 -6.77
CA PRO A 267 8.71 11.46 -7.52
C PRO A 267 9.83 12.04 -8.40
N GLN A 268 9.67 11.97 -9.72
CA GLN A 268 10.66 12.52 -10.64
C GLN A 268 10.45 14.02 -10.84
N LYS A 269 11.54 14.79 -10.78
CA LYS A 269 11.52 16.20 -11.17
C LYS A 269 11.04 16.31 -12.63
N LYS A 270 9.97 17.09 -12.84
CA LYS A 270 9.45 17.37 -14.17
C LYS A 270 10.47 18.25 -14.91
N VAL A 271 10.93 17.78 -16.06
CA VAL A 271 11.80 18.54 -16.97
C VAL A 271 11.01 18.77 -18.26
N PRO A 272 10.47 19.98 -18.47
CA PRO A 272 9.82 20.35 -19.72
C PRO A 272 10.79 20.28 -20.92
N PHE A 273 10.26 20.02 -22.12
CA PHE A 273 11.08 20.01 -23.33
C PHE A 273 11.79 21.35 -23.58
N GLY A 274 11.12 22.47 -23.29
CA GLY A 274 11.73 23.81 -23.36
C GLY A 274 12.99 23.96 -22.51
N THR A 275 13.16 23.19 -21.42
CA THR A 275 14.40 23.22 -20.64
C THR A 275 15.60 22.77 -21.46
N LEU A 276 15.45 21.76 -22.32
CA LEU A 276 16.55 21.28 -23.19
C LEU A 276 17.00 22.35 -24.19
N ILE A 277 16.07 23.23 -24.57
CA ILE A 277 16.34 24.36 -25.46
C ILE A 277 17.05 25.47 -24.68
N ASN A 278 16.49 25.85 -23.53
CA ASN A 278 16.99 26.95 -22.71
C ASN A 278 18.40 26.67 -22.15
N THR A 279 18.74 25.41 -21.88
CA THR A 279 20.09 25.01 -21.45
C THR A 279 21.04 24.77 -22.62
N GLY A 280 20.60 24.95 -23.87
CA GLY A 280 21.43 24.87 -25.07
C GLY A 280 21.75 23.46 -25.57
N TYR A 281 21.13 22.41 -25.02
CA TYR A 281 21.31 21.04 -25.54
C TYR A 281 20.68 20.88 -26.92
N LEU A 282 19.54 21.54 -27.15
CA LEU A 282 18.87 21.59 -28.44
C LEU A 282 18.71 23.05 -28.87
N LYS A 283 18.72 23.31 -30.18
CA LYS A 283 18.58 24.66 -30.73
C LYS A 283 17.26 24.80 -31.49
N PRO A 284 16.59 25.96 -31.40
CA PRO A 284 15.48 26.26 -32.30
C PRO A 284 15.93 26.16 -33.76
N GLY A 285 15.05 25.67 -34.63
CA GLY A 285 15.34 25.39 -36.04
C GLY A 285 15.94 24.01 -36.31
N SER A 286 16.54 23.35 -35.31
CA SER A 286 17.01 21.96 -35.43
C SER A 286 15.86 20.99 -35.66
N LYS A 287 16.19 19.83 -36.25
CA LYS A 287 15.21 18.80 -36.59
C LYS A 287 15.18 17.70 -35.54
N LEU A 288 13.97 17.20 -35.29
CA LEU A 288 13.72 15.95 -34.59
C LEU A 288 13.18 14.93 -35.58
N TYR A 289 13.52 13.67 -35.38
CA TYR A 289 13.15 12.55 -36.24
C TYR A 289 12.52 11.44 -35.39
N ASN A 290 11.64 10.64 -35.99
CA ASN A 290 11.37 9.30 -35.44
C ASN A 290 12.57 8.38 -35.70
N ILE A 291 12.59 7.19 -35.09
CA ILE A 291 13.73 6.25 -35.19
C ILE A 291 14.05 5.84 -36.64
N ASN A 292 13.05 5.76 -37.52
CA ASN A 292 13.20 5.40 -38.93
C ASN A 292 13.47 6.61 -39.85
N LYS A 293 13.43 7.83 -39.33
CA LYS A 293 13.51 9.11 -40.07
C LYS A 293 12.39 9.40 -41.09
N ASP A 294 11.32 8.59 -41.12
CA ASP A 294 10.13 8.83 -41.95
C ASP A 294 9.39 10.13 -41.58
N TYR A 295 9.51 10.57 -40.32
CA TYR A 295 8.86 11.76 -39.80
C TYR A 295 9.87 12.73 -39.24
N LYS A 296 9.71 14.01 -39.59
CA LYS A 296 10.61 15.09 -39.21
C LYS A 296 9.87 16.31 -38.67
N ALA A 297 10.13 16.68 -37.43
CA ALA A 297 9.61 17.90 -36.83
C ALA A 297 10.72 18.95 -36.65
N THR A 298 10.35 20.23 -36.57
CA THR A 298 11.29 21.33 -36.33
C THR A 298 11.08 21.92 -34.94
N ILE A 299 12.17 22.13 -34.20
CA ILE A 299 12.14 22.71 -32.86
C ILE A 299 11.87 24.21 -32.95
N LEU A 300 10.97 24.72 -32.11
CA LEU A 300 10.65 26.14 -32.00
C LEU A 300 11.15 26.73 -30.67
N PRO A 301 11.38 28.07 -30.58
CA PRO A 301 11.99 28.69 -29.41
C PRO A 301 11.22 28.55 -28.09
N ASP A 302 9.90 28.35 -28.15
CA ASP A 302 9.02 28.24 -26.99
C ASP A 302 8.90 26.82 -26.42
N GLY A 303 9.67 25.86 -26.95
CA GLY A 303 9.54 24.45 -26.55
C GLY A 303 8.41 23.70 -27.23
N SER A 304 7.80 24.29 -28.28
CA SER A 304 6.95 23.54 -29.21
C SER A 304 7.77 22.98 -30.38
N ILE A 305 7.17 22.07 -31.14
CA ILE A 305 7.71 21.58 -32.40
C ILE A 305 6.64 21.72 -33.49
N THR A 306 7.09 21.82 -34.75
CA THR A 306 6.21 21.90 -35.91
C THR A 306 6.43 20.77 -36.92
N TYR A 307 5.33 20.25 -37.46
CA TYR A 307 5.27 19.22 -38.50
C TYR A 307 4.13 19.56 -39.46
N ASN A 308 4.39 19.66 -40.77
CA ASN A 308 3.38 19.96 -41.81
C ASN A 308 2.41 21.10 -41.43
N ASN A 309 2.93 22.23 -40.98
CA ASN A 309 2.21 23.43 -40.50
C ASN A 309 1.47 23.30 -39.15
N ASP A 310 1.41 22.11 -38.58
CA ASP A 310 0.91 21.94 -37.22
C ASP A 310 1.98 22.35 -36.19
N ARG A 311 1.53 22.96 -35.09
CA ARG A 311 2.37 23.31 -33.95
C ARG A 311 1.81 22.68 -32.68
N GLY A 312 2.70 22.14 -31.85
CA GLY A 312 2.30 21.53 -30.58
C GLY A 312 3.48 21.10 -29.73
N SER A 313 3.19 20.54 -28.57
CA SER A 313 4.21 19.87 -27.77
C SER A 313 4.75 18.64 -28.50
N ILE A 314 5.92 18.15 -28.04
CA ILE A 314 6.51 16.90 -28.54
C ILE A 314 5.53 15.72 -28.50
N HIS A 315 4.63 15.70 -27.52
CA HIS A 315 3.61 14.66 -27.34
C HIS A 315 2.45 14.82 -28.34
N LYS A 316 1.94 16.05 -28.49
CA LYS A 316 0.80 16.33 -29.38
C LYS A 316 1.16 16.03 -30.84
N ILE A 317 2.35 16.43 -31.27
CA ILE A 317 2.80 16.17 -32.64
C ILE A 317 3.12 14.68 -32.84
N ALA A 318 3.74 13.99 -31.88
CA ALA A 318 3.92 12.54 -31.97
C ALA A 318 2.58 11.80 -32.06
N ALA A 319 1.59 12.16 -31.24
CA ALA A 319 0.25 11.56 -31.29
C ALA A 319 -0.43 11.78 -32.64
N LYS A 320 -0.34 13.01 -33.19
CA LYS A 320 -0.86 13.35 -34.51
C LYS A 320 -0.21 12.52 -35.62
N VAL A 321 1.12 12.45 -35.62
CA VAL A 321 1.88 11.70 -36.63
C VAL A 321 1.53 10.21 -36.62
N ASN A 322 1.29 9.63 -35.44
CA ASN A 322 0.92 8.21 -35.30
C ASN A 322 -0.60 7.96 -35.32
N ASN A 323 -1.42 8.99 -35.57
CA ASN A 323 -2.88 8.91 -35.57
C ASN A 323 -3.48 8.30 -34.27
N THR A 324 -2.99 8.76 -33.13
CA THR A 324 -3.40 8.31 -31.78
C THR A 324 -3.85 9.48 -30.91
N SER A 325 -4.58 9.21 -29.83
CA SER A 325 -5.01 10.24 -28.86
C SER A 325 -3.88 10.74 -27.96
N SER A 326 -2.85 9.92 -27.73
CA SER A 326 -1.68 10.27 -26.92
C SER A 326 -0.45 9.49 -27.37
N PHE A 327 0.73 10.09 -27.23
CA PHE A 327 2.00 9.43 -27.53
C PHE A 327 3.13 10.03 -26.69
N ASN A 328 4.07 9.19 -26.24
CA ASN A 328 5.23 9.69 -25.49
C ASN A 328 6.28 10.30 -26.45
N GLY A 329 6.27 11.62 -26.58
CA GLY A 329 7.24 12.34 -27.41
C GLY A 329 8.70 12.18 -26.96
N TRP A 330 8.96 11.87 -25.68
CA TRP A 330 10.34 11.65 -25.20
C TRP A 330 10.98 10.41 -25.81
N ASP A 331 10.20 9.33 -25.95
CA ASP A 331 10.67 8.07 -26.52
C ASP A 331 10.61 8.07 -28.05
N TYR A 332 9.68 8.85 -28.61
CA TYR A 332 9.45 8.91 -30.06
C TYR A 332 10.51 9.74 -30.81
N TRP A 333 10.83 10.92 -30.27
CA TRP A 333 11.68 11.89 -30.97
C TRP A 333 13.16 11.71 -30.68
N HIS A 334 13.96 11.82 -31.72
CA HIS A 334 15.41 11.73 -31.71
C HIS A 334 16.00 12.95 -32.39
N TYR A 335 17.15 13.44 -31.93
CA TYR A 335 17.92 14.45 -32.63
C TYR A 335 19.15 13.79 -33.27
N GLU A 336 19.69 14.41 -34.32
CA GLU A 336 20.98 13.98 -34.90
C GLU A 336 22.14 14.66 -34.17
N ASP A 337 23.06 13.86 -33.62
CA ASP A 337 24.29 14.37 -33.04
C ASP A 337 25.30 14.81 -34.12
N LYS A 338 26.48 15.31 -33.69
CA LYS A 338 27.54 15.74 -34.62
C LYS A 338 28.06 14.61 -35.52
N LYS A 339 27.87 13.35 -35.14
CA LYS A 339 28.25 12.15 -35.89
C LYS A 339 27.08 11.60 -36.73
N LYS A 340 25.94 12.30 -36.79
CA LYS A 340 24.69 11.92 -37.46
C LYS A 340 24.00 10.67 -36.87
N ASN A 341 24.32 10.33 -35.63
CA ASN A 341 23.59 9.30 -34.90
C ASN A 341 22.27 9.86 -34.38
N LEU A 342 21.21 9.06 -34.45
CA LEU A 342 19.95 9.38 -33.80
C LEU A 342 20.06 9.11 -32.30
N VAL A 343 19.89 10.15 -31.50
CA VAL A 343 19.93 10.09 -30.04
C VAL A 343 18.57 10.51 -29.50
N SER A 344 17.99 9.72 -28.59
CA SER A 344 16.69 10.03 -28.00
C SER A 344 16.77 11.33 -27.19
N ILE A 345 15.77 12.20 -27.34
CA ILE A 345 15.69 13.42 -26.52
C ILE A 345 15.47 13.12 -25.03
N ASP A 346 15.02 11.90 -24.69
CA ASP A 346 14.92 11.43 -23.31
C ASP A 346 16.29 11.27 -22.63
N GLU A 347 17.35 10.95 -23.38
CA GLU A 347 18.70 10.85 -22.80
C GLU A 347 19.19 12.20 -22.29
N ILE A 348 18.89 13.28 -23.01
CA ILE A 348 19.18 14.64 -22.56
C ILE A 348 18.33 14.96 -21.32
N ARG A 349 17.03 14.62 -21.35
CA ARG A 349 16.15 14.81 -20.20
C ARG A 349 16.69 14.13 -18.94
N LYS A 350 17.20 12.90 -19.06
CA LYS A 350 17.82 12.15 -17.96
C LYS A 350 19.06 12.84 -17.42
N LYS A 351 19.93 13.37 -18.28
CA LYS A 351 21.13 14.14 -17.87
C LYS A 351 20.81 15.44 -17.12
N ILE A 352 19.66 16.07 -17.40
CA ILE A 352 19.21 17.26 -16.68
C ILE A 352 18.56 16.89 -15.33
N ARG A 353 18.09 15.65 -15.18
CA ARG A 353 17.45 15.15 -13.95
C ARG A 353 18.45 14.67 -12.90
N SER A 354 19.57 14.08 -13.35
CA SER A 354 20.75 13.79 -12.52
C SER A 354 21.43 15.07 -12.09
#